data_AF-A0A8T2YWL5-F1
#
_entry.id   AF-A0A8T2YWL5-F1
#
_cell.length_a   1.000
_cell.length_b   1.000
_cell.length_c   1.000
_cell.angle_alpha   90.00
_cell.angle_beta   90.00
_cell.angle_gamma   90.00
#
_symmetry.space_group_name_H-M   'P 1'
#
loop_
_entity.id
_entity.type
_entity.pdbx_description
1 polymer ?
#
loop_
_entity_poly.entity_id
_entity_poly.type
_entity_poly.pdbx_seq_one_letter_code
_entity_poly.pdbx_strand_id
1 'polypeptide(L)'
;MDSVAESSKNRKRLREEEEQQQKEEIEAEETSSTDQTLSLVDSLTFSDTMVALRIMRAQFPRIDKVSIQPFILHSQLYSSVKDRTQVDRELESLRREKVLRVFKLNTGQDDHAIMFLDDYLTQVDRVVKRMEEKKQRNLEVFEWFKIHVIDNKQDPSIDHQELRLLLSHGGKVKDEHISLLINAGLLVQMESMRL
;
A
#
# COMPACT_ATOMS: atom_id res chain seq x y z
N MET A 1 70.86 2.42 45.51
CA MET A 1 69.62 2.40 46.30
C MET A 1 68.57 3.13 45.49
N ASP A 2 67.70 2.32 44.94
CA ASP A 2 66.64 2.62 43.97
C ASP A 2 65.58 3.58 44.49
N SER A 3 65.07 4.47 43.63
CA SER A 3 63.63 4.81 43.62
C SER A 3 63.20 5.62 42.39
N VAL A 4 62.54 4.88 41.48
CA VAL A 4 61.25 5.20 40.85
C VAL A 4 61.26 6.21 39.69
N ALA A 5 61.81 5.75 38.57
CA ALA A 5 61.56 6.20 37.19
C ALA A 5 60.16 5.77 36.64
N GLU A 6 59.13 5.72 37.50
CA GLU A 6 57.86 5.03 37.23
C GLU A 6 56.72 6.00 36.83
N SER A 7 56.92 7.31 36.99
CA SER A 7 55.91 8.33 36.69
C SER A 7 55.72 8.59 35.18
N SER A 8 56.77 8.48 34.37
CA SER A 8 56.73 8.92 32.96
C SER A 8 56.18 7.87 31.99
N LYS A 9 56.19 6.58 32.35
CA LYS A 9 55.66 5.49 31.51
C LYS A 9 54.15 5.28 31.65
N ASN A 10 53.56 5.69 32.77
CA ASN A 10 52.10 5.59 32.99
C ASN A 10 51.33 6.72 32.30
N ARG A 11 51.89 7.93 32.22
CA ARG A 11 51.25 9.04 31.48
C ARG A 11 51.17 8.83 29.97
N LYS A 12 52.10 8.05 29.39
CA LYS A 12 52.10 7.77 27.95
C LYS A 12 51.09 6.68 27.57
N ARG A 13 50.95 5.64 28.42
CA ARG A 13 49.97 4.56 28.23
C ARG A 13 48.52 5.01 28.44
N LEU A 14 48.26 5.88 29.42
CA LEU A 14 46.90 6.42 29.63
C LEU A 14 46.40 7.22 28.42
N ARG A 15 47.29 7.92 27.71
CA ARG A 15 46.95 8.76 26.56
C ARG A 15 46.61 7.95 25.31
N GLU A 16 47.30 6.83 25.11
CA GLU A 16 47.06 5.91 23.99
C GLU A 16 45.73 5.13 24.19
N GLU A 17 45.39 4.77 25.43
CA GLU A 17 44.11 4.12 25.77
C GLU A 17 42.90 5.07 25.63
N GLU A 18 43.03 6.35 26.01
CA GLU A 18 42.00 7.38 25.80
C GLU A 18 41.78 7.70 24.32
N GLU A 19 42.86 7.74 23.52
CA GLU A 19 42.77 7.94 22.06
C GLU A 19 42.14 6.74 21.35
N GLN A 20 42.39 5.51 21.82
CA GLN A 20 41.74 4.30 21.28
C GLN A 20 40.27 4.21 21.67
N GLN A 21 39.90 4.53 22.92
CA GLN A 21 38.50 4.57 23.35
C GLN A 21 37.71 5.65 22.61
N GLN A 22 38.28 6.85 22.40
CA GLN A 22 37.63 7.88 21.59
C GLN A 22 37.45 7.44 20.13
N LYS A 23 38.42 6.71 19.57
CA LYS A 23 38.31 6.24 18.19
C LYS A 23 37.27 5.13 18.01
N GLU A 24 37.16 4.22 18.99
CA GLU A 24 36.13 3.18 19.03
C GLU A 24 34.72 3.76 19.31
N GLU A 25 34.59 4.79 20.14
CA GLU A 25 33.32 5.51 20.34
C GLU A 25 32.89 6.26 19.07
N ILE A 26 33.83 6.90 18.36
CA ILE A 26 33.55 7.60 17.10
C ILE A 26 33.17 6.60 15.99
N GLU A 27 33.86 5.46 15.86
CA GLU A 27 33.49 4.41 14.90
C GLU A 27 32.14 3.73 15.23
N ALA A 28 31.81 3.57 16.52
CA ALA A 28 30.50 3.04 16.96
C ALA A 28 29.35 4.04 16.76
N GLU A 29 29.59 5.34 16.93
CA GLU A 29 28.61 6.40 16.64
C GLU A 29 28.44 6.62 15.13
N GLU A 30 29.52 6.53 14.34
CA GLU A 30 29.46 6.61 12.88
C GLU A 30 28.71 5.42 12.27
N THR A 31 28.93 4.19 12.76
CA THR A 31 28.19 3.00 12.29
C THR A 31 26.72 3.02 12.71
N SER A 32 26.41 3.44 13.95
CA SER A 32 25.04 3.58 14.44
C SER A 32 24.26 4.70 13.73
N SER A 33 24.91 5.83 13.44
CA SER A 33 24.29 6.95 12.70
C SER A 33 24.16 6.67 11.21
N THR A 34 25.11 5.96 10.58
CA THR A 34 24.98 5.53 9.19
C THR A 34 23.86 4.50 9.01
N ASP A 35 23.69 3.56 9.93
CA ASP A 35 22.56 2.60 9.88
C ASP A 35 21.20 3.29 10.06
N GLN A 36 21.10 4.26 10.97
CA GLN A 36 19.88 5.04 11.16
C GLN A 36 19.58 5.95 9.95
N THR A 37 20.62 6.53 9.33
CA THR A 37 20.45 7.32 8.11
C THR A 37 20.12 6.45 6.90
N LEU A 38 20.68 5.24 6.74
CA LEU A 38 20.30 4.27 5.71
C LEU A 38 18.83 3.86 5.84
N SER A 39 18.37 3.56 7.06
CA SER A 39 16.96 3.27 7.35
C SER A 39 16.03 4.45 7.00
N LEU A 40 16.45 5.68 7.26
CA LEU A 40 15.67 6.88 6.91
C LEU A 40 15.73 7.21 5.41
N VAL A 41 16.84 6.92 4.73
CA VAL A 41 16.98 7.10 3.29
C VAL A 41 16.13 6.08 2.53
N ASP A 42 16.07 4.82 2.98
CA ASP A 42 15.10 3.82 2.47
C ASP A 42 13.65 4.24 2.73
N SER A 43 13.40 5.06 3.76
CA SER A 43 12.08 5.64 4.04
C SER A 43 11.75 6.85 3.16
N LEU A 44 12.75 7.44 2.48
CA LEU A 44 12.64 8.64 1.64
C LEU A 44 12.84 8.33 0.14
N THR A 45 13.35 7.15 -0.21
CA THR A 45 13.46 6.68 -1.59
C THR A 45 12.11 6.11 -2.02
N PHE A 46 11.34 6.91 -2.76
CA PHE A 46 10.16 6.38 -3.43
C PHE A 46 10.59 5.26 -4.39
N SER A 47 10.00 4.08 -4.23
CA SER A 47 10.30 2.97 -5.15
C SER A 47 9.94 3.35 -6.59
N ASP A 48 10.70 2.83 -7.55
CA ASP A 48 10.46 3.08 -8.97
C ASP A 48 9.02 2.71 -9.36
N THR A 49 8.45 1.67 -8.75
CA THR A 49 7.05 1.27 -8.94
C THR A 49 6.07 2.35 -8.46
N MET A 50 6.26 2.89 -7.26
CA MET A 50 5.40 3.95 -6.72
C MET A 50 5.49 5.22 -7.57
N VAL A 51 6.70 5.58 -8.01
CA VAL A 51 6.92 6.73 -8.90
C VAL A 51 6.21 6.51 -10.23
N ALA A 52 6.39 5.35 -10.86
CA ALA A 52 5.72 5.00 -12.12
C ALA A 52 4.19 5.07 -11.99
N LEU A 53 3.63 4.49 -10.92
CA LEU A 53 2.19 4.53 -10.65
C LEU A 53 1.67 5.96 -10.49
N ARG A 54 2.39 6.82 -9.77
CA ARG A 54 2.00 8.24 -9.60
C ARG A 54 2.06 9.01 -10.92
N ILE A 55 3.09 8.78 -11.73
CA ILE A 55 3.22 9.41 -13.05
C ILE A 55 2.07 8.98 -13.96
N MET A 56 1.76 7.69 -14.04
CA MET A 56 0.65 7.17 -14.85
C MET A 56 -0.70 7.71 -14.37
N ARG A 57 -0.92 7.77 -13.06
CA ARG A 57 -2.13 8.37 -12.46
C ARG A 57 -2.27 9.83 -12.86
N ALA A 58 -1.17 10.60 -12.88
CA ALA A 58 -1.19 12.02 -13.24
C ALA A 58 -1.50 12.28 -14.72
N GLN A 59 -1.18 11.31 -15.59
CA GLN A 59 -1.49 11.39 -17.03
C GLN A 59 -2.97 11.12 -17.35
N PHE A 60 -3.75 10.67 -16.36
CA PHE A 60 -5.15 10.33 -16.59
C PHE A 60 -5.98 11.57 -16.93
N PRO A 61 -6.76 11.55 -18.04
CA PRO A 61 -7.54 12.70 -18.46
C PRO A 61 -8.56 13.12 -17.41
N ARG A 62 -8.57 14.40 -17.06
CA ARG A 62 -9.62 15.00 -16.22
C ARG A 62 -10.71 15.52 -17.12
N ILE A 63 -11.77 14.74 -17.29
CA ILE A 63 -12.93 15.12 -18.11
C ILE A 63 -14.03 15.61 -17.18
N ASP A 64 -14.36 16.90 -17.25
CA ASP A 64 -15.32 17.55 -16.34
C ASP A 64 -16.71 16.91 -16.32
N LYS A 65 -17.11 16.27 -17.42
CA LYS A 65 -18.43 15.63 -17.58
C LYS A 65 -18.47 14.16 -17.15
N VAL A 66 -17.32 13.50 -17.08
CA VAL A 66 -17.22 12.07 -16.73
C VAL A 66 -16.01 11.90 -15.83
N SER A 67 -16.22 12.00 -14.52
CA SER A 67 -15.13 11.83 -13.56
C SER A 67 -14.87 10.33 -13.34
N ILE A 68 -14.13 9.74 -14.26
CA ILE A 68 -13.58 8.39 -14.13
C ILE A 68 -12.32 8.49 -13.28
N GLN A 69 -12.19 7.59 -12.32
CA GLN A 69 -11.01 7.54 -11.49
C GLN A 69 -9.88 6.80 -12.24
N PRO A 70 -8.63 7.29 -12.21
CA PRO A 70 -7.48 6.62 -12.79
C PRO A 70 -7.32 5.18 -12.28
N PHE A 71 -7.12 4.28 -13.23
CA PHE A 71 -6.62 2.93 -12.98
C PHE A 71 -5.51 2.64 -13.99
N ILE A 72 -4.61 1.75 -13.60
CA ILE A 72 -3.38 1.42 -14.33
C ILE A 72 -3.36 -0.07 -14.55
N LEU A 73 -3.03 -0.53 -15.74
CA LEU A 73 -2.92 -1.97 -16.02
C LEU A 73 -1.56 -2.50 -15.56
N HIS A 74 -1.52 -3.74 -15.05
CA HIS A 74 -0.24 -4.41 -14.75
C HIS A 74 0.70 -4.42 -15.96
N SER A 75 0.15 -4.64 -17.16
CA SER A 75 0.90 -4.62 -18.42
C SER A 75 1.55 -3.26 -18.70
N GLN A 76 0.91 -2.14 -18.31
CA GLN A 76 1.49 -0.79 -18.43
C GLN A 76 2.62 -0.59 -17.42
N LEU A 77 2.44 -1.08 -16.20
CA LEU A 77 3.45 -0.98 -15.14
C LEU A 77 4.71 -1.81 -15.46
N TYR A 78 4.54 -3.07 -15.89
CA TYR A 78 5.65 -3.92 -16.32
C TYR A 78 6.38 -3.40 -17.56
N SER A 79 5.73 -2.57 -18.38
CA SER A 79 6.38 -1.92 -19.52
C SER A 79 7.21 -0.70 -19.11
N SER A 80 6.96 -0.14 -17.92
CA SER A 80 7.60 1.09 -17.44
C SER A 80 8.73 0.84 -16.45
N VAL A 81 8.66 -0.27 -15.70
CA VAL A 81 9.69 -0.68 -14.73
C VAL A 81 10.41 -1.93 -15.24
N LYS A 82 11.74 -1.95 -15.16
CA LYS A 82 12.56 -3.01 -15.75
C LYS A 82 12.47 -4.36 -15.00
N ASP A 83 12.44 -4.33 -13.67
CA ASP A 83 12.40 -5.55 -12.86
C ASP A 83 10.95 -5.89 -12.47
N ARG A 84 10.40 -6.89 -13.14
CA ARG A 84 9.03 -7.39 -12.88
C ARG A 84 8.90 -8.05 -11.52
N THR A 85 9.93 -8.73 -11.04
CA THR A 85 9.91 -9.42 -9.74
C THR A 85 9.88 -8.40 -8.60
N GLN A 86 10.63 -7.31 -8.76
CA GLN A 86 10.58 -6.20 -7.82
C GLN A 86 9.20 -5.55 -7.80
N VAL A 87 8.61 -5.28 -8.97
CA VAL A 87 7.24 -4.75 -9.08
C VAL A 87 6.24 -5.63 -8.34
N ASP A 88 6.30 -6.96 -8.51
CA ASP A 88 5.38 -7.88 -7.84
C ASP A 88 5.52 -7.82 -6.32
N ARG A 89 6.75 -7.80 -5.80
CA ARG A 89 7.01 -7.67 -4.36
C ARG A 89 6.51 -6.33 -3.80
N GLU A 90 6.75 -5.25 -4.52
CA GLU A 90 6.35 -3.91 -4.11
C GLU A 90 4.84 -3.71 -4.18
N LEU A 91 4.17 -4.14 -5.26
CA LEU A 91 2.72 -4.13 -5.35
C LEU A 91 2.07 -4.91 -4.22
N GLU A 92 2.64 -6.05 -3.88
CA GLU A 92 2.14 -6.87 -2.79
C GLU A 92 2.37 -6.19 -1.42
N SER A 93 3.46 -5.44 -1.22
CA SER A 93 3.64 -4.60 -0.03
C SER A 93 2.60 -3.48 0.02
N LEU A 94 2.45 -2.73 -1.08
CA LEU A 94 1.52 -1.61 -1.18
C LEU A 94 0.05 -2.04 -1.01
N ARG A 95 -0.27 -3.26 -1.43
CA ARG A 95 -1.58 -3.89 -1.20
C ARG A 95 -1.79 -4.21 0.29
N ARG A 96 -0.79 -4.78 0.97
CA ARG A 96 -0.85 -5.05 2.42
C ARG A 96 -0.94 -3.78 3.26
N GLU A 97 -0.26 -2.73 2.82
CA GLU A 97 -0.29 -1.39 3.43
C GLU A 97 -1.57 -0.61 3.10
N LYS A 98 -2.50 -1.19 2.32
CA LYS A 98 -3.76 -0.56 1.90
C LYS A 98 -3.57 0.73 1.10
N VAL A 99 -2.45 0.87 0.40
CA VAL A 99 -2.18 2.04 -0.46
C VAL A 99 -2.85 1.86 -1.83
N LEU A 100 -2.88 0.62 -2.32
CA LEU A 100 -3.40 0.25 -3.63
C LEU A 100 -4.46 -0.84 -3.51
N ARG A 101 -5.38 -0.87 -4.47
CA ARG A 101 -6.31 -1.96 -4.68
C ARG A 101 -6.13 -2.53 -6.08
N VAL A 102 -6.04 -3.86 -6.16
CA VAL A 102 -5.91 -4.60 -7.42
C VAL A 102 -7.24 -5.24 -7.75
N PHE A 103 -7.66 -5.13 -9.00
CA PHE A 103 -8.87 -5.70 -9.56
C PHE A 103 -8.51 -6.66 -10.68
N LYS A 104 -9.17 -7.82 -10.71
CA LYS A 104 -9.09 -8.73 -11.84
C LYS A 104 -10.06 -8.25 -12.91
N LEU A 105 -9.59 -8.10 -14.14
CA LEU A 105 -10.43 -7.75 -15.28
C LEU A 105 -10.90 -9.03 -16.02
N ASN A 106 -11.97 -8.91 -16.79
CA ASN A 106 -12.56 -9.99 -17.59
C ASN A 106 -12.09 -9.99 -19.05
N THR A 107 -11.12 -9.14 -19.41
CA THR A 107 -10.69 -8.87 -20.79
C THR A 107 -9.62 -9.85 -21.31
N GLY A 108 -9.01 -10.66 -20.44
CA GLY A 108 -7.96 -11.62 -20.83
C GLY A 108 -7.42 -12.43 -19.64
N GLN A 109 -6.52 -13.38 -19.94
CA GLN A 109 -5.69 -14.03 -18.91
C GLN A 109 -4.70 -12.99 -18.39
N ASP A 110 -4.64 -12.81 -17.06
CA ASP A 110 -3.70 -11.94 -16.35
C ASP A 110 -3.88 -10.41 -16.49
N ASP A 111 -5.00 -9.94 -17.05
CA ASP A 111 -5.33 -8.51 -17.01
C ASP A 111 -5.78 -8.10 -15.60
N HIS A 112 -4.88 -7.39 -14.90
CA HIS A 112 -5.13 -6.81 -13.59
C HIS A 112 -5.07 -5.29 -13.68
N ALA A 113 -6.03 -4.62 -13.04
CA ALA A 113 -6.06 -3.18 -12.88
C ALA A 113 -5.65 -2.80 -11.46
N ILE A 114 -4.79 -1.80 -11.35
CA ILE A 114 -4.31 -1.21 -10.10
C ILE A 114 -4.95 0.17 -9.98
N MET A 115 -5.51 0.48 -8.82
CA MET A 115 -6.01 1.81 -8.48
C MET A 115 -5.53 2.18 -7.09
N PHE A 116 -5.28 3.46 -6.84
CA PHE A 116 -5.00 3.92 -5.49
C PHE A 116 -6.23 3.73 -4.59
N LEU A 117 -6.02 3.39 -3.33
CA LEU A 117 -7.16 3.16 -2.44
C LEU A 117 -7.97 4.44 -2.24
N ASP A 118 -7.31 5.59 -2.06
CA ASP A 118 -7.98 6.90 -1.93
C ASP A 118 -8.89 7.22 -3.12
N ASP A 119 -8.39 6.86 -4.31
CA ASP A 119 -9.08 7.01 -5.58
C ASP A 119 -10.34 6.12 -5.61
N TYR A 120 -10.19 4.86 -5.21
CA TYR A 120 -11.33 3.95 -5.09
C TYR A 120 -12.37 4.42 -4.07
N LEU A 121 -11.94 4.87 -2.88
CA LEU A 121 -12.84 5.39 -1.85
C LEU A 121 -13.60 6.62 -2.34
N THR A 122 -12.92 7.51 -3.06
CA THR A 122 -13.55 8.68 -3.72
C THR A 122 -14.61 8.25 -4.73
N GLN A 123 -14.35 7.17 -5.50
CA GLN A 123 -15.34 6.60 -6.42
C GLN A 123 -16.55 6.04 -5.68
N VAL A 124 -16.35 5.32 -4.58
CA VAL A 124 -17.44 4.80 -3.73
C VAL A 124 -18.28 5.96 -3.20
N ASP A 125 -17.66 7.01 -2.67
CA ASP A 125 -18.38 8.17 -2.11
C ASP A 125 -19.24 8.90 -3.17
N ARG A 126 -18.74 9.00 -4.41
CA ARG A 126 -19.53 9.55 -5.53
C ARG A 126 -20.72 8.67 -5.89
N VAL A 127 -20.56 7.36 -5.80
CA VAL A 127 -21.65 6.40 -6.04
C VAL A 127 -22.70 6.51 -4.94
N VAL A 128 -22.30 6.60 -3.67
CA VAL A 128 -23.20 6.83 -2.53
C VAL A 128 -24.00 8.11 -2.73
N LYS A 129 -23.33 9.23 -3.04
CA LYS A 129 -23.99 10.52 -3.30
C LYS A 129 -25.04 10.42 -4.43
N ARG A 130 -24.71 9.71 -5.51
CA ARG A 130 -25.65 9.49 -6.63
C ARG A 130 -26.86 8.64 -6.20
N MET A 131 -26.68 7.68 -5.31
CA MET A 131 -27.76 6.83 -4.79
C MET A 131 -28.65 7.60 -3.79
N GLU A 132 -28.07 8.49 -2.99
CA GLU A 132 -28.80 9.43 -2.12
C GLU A 132 -29.71 10.35 -2.94
N GLU A 133 -29.21 10.92 -4.02
CA GLU A 133 -29.99 11.77 -4.94
C GLU A 133 -31.18 11.02 -5.56
N LYS A 134 -31.02 9.71 -5.79
CA LYS A 134 -32.09 8.82 -6.27
C LYS A 134 -33.05 8.34 -5.17
N LYS A 135 -32.85 8.77 -3.92
CA LYS A 135 -33.62 8.33 -2.73
C LYS A 135 -33.62 6.81 -2.55
N GLN A 136 -32.49 6.17 -2.90
CA GLN A 136 -32.34 4.74 -2.71
C GLN A 136 -32.30 4.42 -1.20
N ARG A 137 -32.93 3.32 -0.80
CA ARG A 137 -32.88 2.83 0.58
C ARG A 137 -31.65 1.94 0.81
N ASN A 138 -31.37 1.61 2.06
CA ASN A 138 -30.31 0.69 2.48
C ASN A 138 -28.90 1.20 2.16
N LEU A 139 -28.66 2.50 2.27
CA LEU A 139 -27.37 3.12 1.97
C LEU A 139 -26.28 2.71 2.98
N GLU A 140 -26.68 2.23 4.15
CA GLU A 140 -25.77 1.69 5.17
C GLU A 140 -24.87 0.56 4.64
N VAL A 141 -25.30 -0.17 3.60
CA VAL A 141 -24.45 -1.20 2.98
C VAL A 141 -23.15 -0.64 2.41
N PHE A 142 -23.15 0.60 1.92
CA PHE A 142 -21.94 1.20 1.35
C PHE A 142 -20.91 1.51 2.43
N GLU A 143 -21.36 1.96 3.60
CA GLU A 143 -20.50 2.17 4.76
C GLU A 143 -19.95 0.83 5.26
N TRP A 144 -20.81 -0.19 5.36
CA TRP A 144 -20.36 -1.54 5.73
C TRP A 144 -19.35 -2.10 4.73
N PHE A 145 -19.55 -1.84 3.44
CA PHE A 145 -18.62 -2.24 2.40
C PHE A 145 -17.25 -1.57 2.58
N LYS A 146 -17.21 -0.25 2.85
CA LYS A 146 -15.95 0.46 3.11
C LYS A 146 -15.22 -0.09 4.35
N ILE A 147 -15.93 -0.20 5.47
CA ILE A 147 -15.32 -0.54 6.76
C ILE A 147 -15.00 -2.03 6.90
N HIS A 148 -15.87 -2.91 6.40
CA HIS A 148 -15.74 -4.33 6.66
C HIS A 148 -15.20 -5.10 5.46
N VAL A 149 -15.51 -4.69 4.23
CA VAL A 149 -15.07 -5.42 3.03
C VAL A 149 -13.75 -4.88 2.50
N ILE A 150 -13.65 -3.56 2.27
CA ILE A 150 -12.44 -2.97 1.69
C ILE A 150 -11.24 -3.16 2.62
N ASP A 151 -11.43 -2.99 3.93
CA ASP A 151 -10.36 -3.07 4.91
C ASP A 151 -9.87 -4.50 5.19
N ASN A 152 -10.77 -5.48 5.18
CA ASN A 152 -10.42 -6.87 5.52
C ASN A 152 -10.11 -7.73 4.29
N LYS A 153 -10.63 -7.37 3.10
CA LYS A 153 -10.41 -8.12 1.86
C LYS A 153 -9.58 -7.34 0.86
N GLN A 154 -8.33 -7.76 0.71
CA GLN A 154 -7.36 -7.19 -0.23
C GLN A 154 -7.23 -7.94 -1.56
N ASP A 155 -7.80 -9.15 -1.69
CA ASP A 155 -7.77 -9.86 -2.97
C ASP A 155 -8.83 -9.33 -3.93
N PRO A 156 -8.57 -9.40 -5.25
CA PRO A 156 -9.48 -8.89 -6.29
C PRO A 156 -10.82 -9.63 -6.36
N SER A 157 -10.93 -10.82 -5.77
CA SER A 157 -12.14 -11.64 -5.75
C SER A 157 -12.57 -11.94 -4.32
N ILE A 158 -13.88 -11.97 -4.10
CA ILE A 158 -14.50 -12.34 -2.83
C ILE A 158 -15.62 -13.35 -3.11
N ASP A 159 -15.70 -14.41 -2.31
CA ASP A 159 -16.81 -15.36 -2.42
C ASP A 159 -18.10 -14.75 -1.87
N HIS A 160 -19.24 -15.23 -2.36
CA HIS A 160 -20.54 -14.74 -1.92
C HIS A 160 -20.80 -15.00 -0.42
N GLN A 161 -20.35 -16.13 0.13
CA GLN A 161 -20.49 -16.40 1.57
C GLN A 161 -19.59 -15.48 2.40
N GLU A 162 -18.35 -15.28 1.94
CA GLU A 162 -17.39 -14.39 2.58
C GLU A 162 -17.87 -12.93 2.56
N LEU A 163 -18.40 -12.45 1.44
CA LEU A 163 -18.98 -11.12 1.31
C LEU A 163 -20.13 -10.91 2.30
N ARG A 164 -21.04 -11.90 2.39
CA ARG A 164 -22.15 -11.86 3.36
C ARG A 164 -21.62 -11.82 4.80
N LEU A 165 -20.61 -12.62 5.12
CA LEU A 165 -19.98 -12.64 6.44
C LEU A 165 -19.39 -11.28 6.79
N LEU A 166 -18.60 -10.67 5.91
CA LEU A 166 -17.99 -9.37 6.17
C LEU A 166 -19.06 -8.28 6.35
N LEU A 167 -20.05 -8.20 5.46
CA LEU A 167 -21.15 -7.24 5.58
C LEU A 167 -21.99 -7.46 6.86
N SER A 168 -22.06 -8.69 7.38
CA SER A 168 -22.84 -9.01 8.59
C SER A 168 -22.30 -8.40 9.88
N HIS A 169 -21.03 -7.98 9.89
CA HIS A 169 -20.45 -7.23 11.00
C HIS A 169 -21.11 -5.86 11.17
N GLY A 170 -21.60 -5.25 10.08
CA GLY A 170 -22.32 -3.98 10.13
C GLY A 170 -23.82 -4.11 10.45
N GLY A 171 -24.41 -5.29 10.25
CA GLY A 171 -25.83 -5.51 10.53
C GLY A 171 -26.44 -6.68 9.76
N LYS A 172 -27.79 -6.71 9.69
CA LYS A 172 -28.51 -7.80 9.01
C LYS A 172 -28.43 -7.64 7.49
N VAL A 173 -27.60 -8.46 6.84
CA VAL A 173 -27.43 -8.48 5.38
C VAL A 173 -28.62 -9.18 4.71
N LYS A 174 -29.14 -8.54 3.66
CA LYS A 174 -30.15 -9.10 2.76
C LYS A 174 -29.60 -9.13 1.34
N ASP A 175 -30.21 -9.92 0.47
CA ASP A 175 -29.80 -10.00 -0.94
C ASP A 175 -29.99 -8.68 -1.69
N GLU A 176 -30.98 -7.89 -1.29
CA GLU A 176 -31.18 -6.51 -1.78
C GLU A 176 -29.93 -5.64 -1.59
N HIS A 177 -29.16 -5.84 -0.52
CA HIS A 177 -27.93 -5.10 -0.26
C HIS A 177 -26.82 -5.50 -1.23
N ILE A 178 -26.70 -6.80 -1.53
CA ILE A 178 -25.71 -7.32 -2.48
C ILE A 178 -26.06 -6.86 -3.91
N SER A 179 -27.33 -6.97 -4.30
CA SER A 179 -27.81 -6.45 -5.57
C SER A 179 -27.57 -4.94 -5.69
N LEU A 180 -27.70 -4.19 -4.60
CA LEU A 180 -27.41 -2.75 -4.59
C LEU A 180 -25.93 -2.48 -4.90
N LEU A 181 -24.99 -3.20 -4.29
CA LEU A 181 -23.56 -3.05 -4.56
C LEU A 181 -23.19 -3.42 -6.01
N ILE A 182 -23.83 -4.44 -6.58
CA ILE A 182 -23.64 -4.83 -7.99
C ILE A 182 -24.21 -3.75 -8.93
N ASN A 183 -25.45 -3.31 -8.70
CA ASN A 183 -26.10 -2.26 -9.50
C ASN A 183 -25.39 -0.91 -9.40
N ALA A 184 -24.71 -0.67 -8.28
CA ALA A 184 -23.86 0.49 -8.06
C ALA A 184 -22.53 0.43 -8.82
N GLY A 185 -22.19 -0.74 -9.40
CA GLY A 185 -20.94 -0.98 -10.11
C GLY A 185 -19.72 -1.15 -9.21
N LEU A 186 -19.93 -1.42 -7.91
CA LEU A 186 -18.84 -1.66 -6.95
C LEU A 186 -18.40 -3.13 -6.93
N LEU A 187 -19.30 -4.03 -7.34
CA LEU A 187 -19.05 -5.45 -7.49
C LEU A 187 -19.43 -5.89 -8.90
N VAL A 188 -18.66 -6.80 -9.45
CA VAL A 188 -18.95 -7.46 -10.72
C VAL A 188 -19.06 -8.96 -10.46
N GLN A 189 -20.09 -9.58 -10.99
CA GLN A 189 -20.24 -11.03 -10.90
C GLN A 189 -19.23 -11.68 -11.83
N MET A 190 -18.25 -12.38 -11.25
CA MET A 190 -17.34 -13.23 -12.02
C MET A 190 -17.94 -14.64 -12.08
N GLU A 191 -18.45 -15.01 -13.25
CA GLU A 191 -18.77 -16.41 -13.51
C GLU A 191 -17.47 -17.18 -13.71
N SER A 192 -17.16 -18.07 -12.77
CA SER A 192 -16.09 -19.04 -12.97
C SER A 192 -16.61 -20.06 -13.98
N MET A 193 -16.29 -19.86 -15.26
CA MET A 193 -16.48 -20.89 -16.29
C MET A 193 -15.64 -22.10 -15.88
N ARG A 194 -16.28 -23.11 -15.27
CA ARG A 194 -15.69 -24.42 -15.08
C ARG A 194 -15.49 -25.02 -16.47
N LEU A 195 -14.23 -25.09 -16.91
CA LEU A 195 -13.79 -25.95 -18.00
C LEU A 195 -13.81 -27.42 -17.54
#